data_AF-A0A9D5ZIZ0-F1
#
_entry.id   AF-A0A9D5ZIZ0-F1
#
_cell.length_a   1.000
_cell.length_b   1.000
_cell.length_c   1.000
_cell.angle_alpha   90.00
_cell.angle_beta   90.00
_cell.angle_gamma   90.00
#
_symmetry.space_group_name_H-M   'P 1'
#
loop_
_entity.id
_entity.type
_entity.pdbx_description
1 polymer ?
#
loop_
_entity_poly.entity_id
_entity_poly.type
_entity_poly.pdbx_seq_one_letter_code
_entity_poly.pdbx_strand_id
1 'polypeptide(L)'
;MSKPEVHYQRSLARTGKEYRDIHQWIDEPDKKYERHDLGKVLEYAKMWSEKYGEEGAREYLYHLQDDVEARFNHLLDDMRKTTEDNLRYFGCFQNSATRDAP
;
A
#
# COMPACT_ATOMS: atom_id res chain seq x y z
N MET A 1 -3.14 10.17 -10.84
CA MET A 1 -4.41 9.82 -10.18
C MET A 1 -4.28 10.08 -8.69
N SER A 2 -5.35 10.51 -8.02
CA SER A 2 -5.35 10.63 -6.56
C SER A 2 -5.34 9.24 -5.92
N LYS A 3 -4.90 9.12 -4.65
CA LYS A 3 -4.91 7.83 -3.94
C LYS A 3 -6.30 7.15 -3.92
N PRO A 4 -7.40 7.86 -3.62
CA PRO A 4 -8.74 7.26 -3.65
C PRO A 4 -9.12 6.72 -5.04
N GLU A 5 -8.77 7.42 -6.11
CA GLU A 5 -9.07 6.99 -7.48
C GLU A 5 -8.36 5.69 -7.83
N VAL A 6 -7.13 5.48 -7.35
CA VAL A 6 -6.40 4.22 -7.56
C VAL A 6 -7.13 3.05 -6.90
N HIS A 7 -7.65 3.22 -5.68
CA HIS A 7 -8.40 2.17 -5.01
C HIS A 7 -9.74 1.88 -5.70
N TYR A 8 -10.47 2.91 -6.14
CA TYR A 8 -11.74 2.73 -6.87
C TYR A 8 -11.55 1.92 -8.16
N GLN A 9 -10.53 2.26 -8.96
CA GLN A 9 -10.25 1.55 -10.21
C GLN A 9 -9.84 0.10 -9.96
N ARG A 10 -9.04 -0.16 -8.92
CA ARG A 10 -8.67 -1.53 -8.53
C ARG A 10 -9.88 -2.33 -8.07
N SER A 11 -10.76 -1.73 -7.27
CA SER A 11 -11.99 -2.38 -6.81
C SER A 11 -12.94 -2.69 -7.98
N LEU A 12 -13.11 -1.74 -8.90
CA LEU A 12 -13.91 -1.91 -10.11
C LEU A 12 -13.36 -3.04 -10.99
N ALA A 13 -12.04 -3.10 -11.16
CA ALA A 13 -11.38 -4.17 -11.94
C ALA A 13 -11.56 -5.56 -11.30
N ARG A 14 -11.59 -5.65 -9.96
CA ARG A 14 -11.76 -6.92 -9.24
C ARG A 14 -13.22 -7.39 -9.17
N THR A 15 -14.14 -6.47 -8.93
CA THR A 15 -15.50 -6.79 -8.48
C THR A 15 -16.61 -6.26 -9.40
N GLY A 16 -16.29 -5.36 -10.33
CA GLY A 16 -17.27 -4.60 -11.11
C GLY A 16 -17.98 -3.50 -10.31
N LYS A 17 -17.57 -3.23 -9.06
CA LYS A 17 -18.11 -2.18 -8.20
C LYS A 17 -16.96 -1.37 -7.62
N GLU A 18 -17.22 -0.08 -7.35
CA GLU A 18 -16.17 0.82 -6.85
C GLU A 18 -16.04 0.81 -5.32
N TYR A 19 -17.03 0.28 -4.60
CA TYR A 19 -17.06 0.25 -3.13
C TYR A 19 -16.66 1.58 -2.46
N ARG A 20 -17.11 2.71 -3.02
CA ARG A 20 -16.72 4.06 -2.60
C ARG A 20 -16.86 4.29 -1.10
N ASP A 21 -17.95 3.84 -0.50
CA ASP A 21 -18.19 3.93 0.95
C ASP A 21 -17.04 3.33 1.77
N ILE A 22 -16.54 2.15 1.38
CA ILE A 22 -15.48 1.43 2.10
C ILE A 22 -14.21 2.25 2.06
N HIS A 23 -13.81 2.65 0.86
CA HIS A 23 -12.59 3.40 0.59
C HIS A 23 -12.62 4.82 1.19
N GLN A 24 -13.75 5.52 1.12
CA GLN A 24 -13.89 6.84 1.76
C GLN A 24 -13.86 6.75 3.28
N TRP A 25 -14.49 5.72 3.84
CA TRP A 25 -14.47 5.48 5.28
C TRP A 25 -13.04 5.16 5.74
N ILE A 26 -12.34 4.20 5.13
CA ILE A 26 -11.00 3.84 5.60
C ILE A 26 -9.98 5.00 5.45
N ASP A 27 -10.15 5.86 4.43
CA ASP A 27 -9.29 7.02 4.17
C ASP A 27 -9.70 8.33 4.88
N GLU A 28 -10.74 8.33 5.71
CA GLU A 28 -11.15 9.54 6.46
C GLU A 28 -9.96 10.10 7.26
N PRO A 29 -9.51 11.35 7.01
CA PRO A 29 -8.22 11.85 7.52
C PRO A 29 -8.05 11.72 9.03
N ASP A 30 -9.08 12.07 9.79
CA ASP A 30 -9.06 12.08 11.26
C ASP A 30 -9.13 10.67 11.87
N LYS A 31 -9.54 9.69 11.07
CA LYS A 31 -9.72 8.29 11.48
C LYS A 31 -8.80 7.32 10.77
N LYS A 32 -7.94 7.80 9.87
CA LYS A 32 -7.13 6.96 8.99
C LYS A 32 -6.27 5.98 9.77
N TYR A 33 -5.54 6.42 10.79
CA TYR A 33 -4.72 5.51 11.61
C TYR A 33 -5.54 4.48 12.38
N GLU A 34 -6.69 4.90 12.93
CA GLU A 34 -7.60 3.99 13.64
C GLU A 34 -8.13 2.90 12.70
N ARG A 35 -8.54 3.28 11.49
CA ARG A 35 -9.19 2.38 10.50
C ARG A 35 -8.20 1.53 9.70
N HIS A 36 -6.90 1.87 9.76
CA HIS A 36 -5.81 1.05 9.22
C HIS A 36 -5.16 0.16 10.30
N ASP A 37 -5.65 0.17 11.54
CA ASP A 37 -5.13 -0.66 12.63
C ASP A 37 -5.41 -2.15 12.34
N LEU A 38 -4.36 -2.89 12.02
CA LEU A 38 -4.44 -4.34 11.76
C LEU A 38 -4.92 -5.12 12.99
N GLY A 39 -4.76 -4.59 14.21
CA GLY A 39 -5.32 -5.17 15.43
C GLY A 39 -6.85 -5.13 15.48
N LYS A 40 -7.47 -4.21 14.73
CA LYS A 40 -8.94 -4.07 14.60
C LYS A 40 -9.49 -4.64 13.30
N VAL A 41 -8.67 -5.33 12.51
CA VAL A 41 -9.04 -5.79 11.17
C VAL A 41 -10.29 -6.66 11.17
N LEU A 42 -10.46 -7.55 12.16
CA LEU A 42 -11.61 -8.44 12.26
C LEU A 42 -12.90 -7.70 12.63
N GLU A 43 -12.80 -6.64 13.44
CA GLU A 43 -13.93 -5.80 13.82
C GLU A 43 -14.48 -5.05 12.59
N TYR A 44 -13.59 -4.41 11.85
CA TYR A 44 -13.97 -3.62 10.69
C TYR A 44 -14.35 -4.49 9.48
N ALA A 45 -13.69 -5.63 9.29
CA ALA A 45 -14.11 -6.62 8.29
C ALA A 45 -15.53 -7.14 8.59
N LYS A 46 -15.87 -7.39 9.86
CA LYS A 46 -17.22 -7.80 10.26
C LYS A 46 -18.25 -6.72 9.95
N MET A 47 -17.96 -5.45 10.28
CA MET A 47 -18.83 -4.31 9.95
C MET A 47 -19.17 -4.25 8.45
N TRP A 48 -18.17 -4.41 7.58
CA TRP A 48 -18.40 -4.40 6.13
C TRP A 48 -19.06 -5.68 5.61
N SER A 49 -18.81 -6.81 6.25
CA SER A 49 -19.53 -8.07 5.97
C SER A 49 -21.03 -7.95 6.24
N GLU A 50 -21.41 -7.29 7.34
CA GLU A 50 -22.82 -7.08 7.68
C GLU A 50 -23.54 -6.18 6.66
N LYS A 51 -22.84 -5.22 6.05
CA LYS A 51 -23.42 -4.30 5.06
C LYS A 51 -23.41 -4.83 3.62
N TYR A 52 -22.34 -5.51 3.21
CA TYR A 52 -22.07 -5.87 1.81
C TYR A 52 -21.76 -7.35 1.60
N GLY A 53 -21.92 -8.18 2.63
CA GLY A 53 -21.50 -9.58 2.64
C GLY A 53 -19.98 -9.72 2.61
N GLU A 54 -19.51 -10.96 2.45
CA GLU A 54 -18.07 -11.28 2.42
C GLU A 54 -17.28 -10.47 1.37
N GLU A 55 -17.92 -10.01 0.30
CA GLU A 55 -17.30 -9.14 -0.70
C GLU A 55 -16.89 -7.79 -0.12
N GLY A 56 -17.71 -7.17 0.75
CA GLY A 56 -17.34 -5.93 1.42
C GLY A 56 -16.20 -6.09 2.41
N ALA A 57 -16.20 -7.19 3.18
CA ALA A 57 -15.10 -7.53 4.06
C ALA A 57 -13.79 -7.70 3.29
N ARG A 58 -13.83 -8.41 2.15
CA ARG A 58 -12.68 -8.58 1.26
C ARG A 58 -12.19 -7.26 0.69
N GLU A 59 -13.08 -6.36 0.27
CA GLU A 59 -12.65 -5.07 -0.27
C GLU A 59 -11.97 -4.19 0.77
N TYR A 60 -12.46 -4.19 2.02
CA TYR A 60 -11.75 -3.55 3.13
C TYR A 60 -10.33 -4.12 3.31
N LEU A 61 -10.18 -5.45 3.26
CA LEU A 61 -8.87 -6.11 3.34
C LEU A 61 -7.98 -5.79 2.13
N TYR A 62 -8.53 -5.71 0.92
CA TYR A 62 -7.77 -5.35 -0.27
C TYR A 62 -7.24 -3.92 -0.21
N HIS A 63 -8.01 -2.98 0.33
CA HIS A 63 -7.50 -1.63 0.56
C HIS A 63 -6.31 -1.63 1.53
N LEU A 64 -6.41 -2.37 2.65
CA LEU A 64 -5.29 -2.50 3.59
C LEU A 64 -4.06 -3.14 2.93
N GLN A 65 -4.25 -4.19 2.14
CA GLN A 65 -3.17 -4.85 1.40
C GLN A 65 -2.47 -3.87 0.46
N ASP A 66 -3.24 -3.14 -0.36
CA ASP A 66 -2.73 -2.14 -1.31
C ASP A 66 -1.86 -1.09 -0.58
N ASP A 67 -2.32 -0.61 0.59
CA ASP A 67 -1.64 0.41 1.38
C ASP A 67 -0.37 -0.13 2.08
N VAL A 68 -0.40 -1.37 2.58
CA VAL A 68 0.78 -2.06 3.14
C VAL A 68 1.84 -2.24 2.06
N GLU A 69 1.46 -2.81 0.91
CA GLU A 69 2.39 -3.03 -0.21
C GLU A 69 3.03 -1.72 -0.67
N ALA A 70 2.23 -0.67 -0.88
CA ALA A 70 2.75 0.63 -1.28
C ALA A 70 3.75 1.20 -0.26
N ARG A 71 3.41 1.17 1.04
CA ARG A 71 4.26 1.73 2.10
C ARG A 71 5.59 1.00 2.24
N PHE A 72 5.56 -0.34 2.26
CA PHE A 72 6.79 -1.13 2.42
C PHE A 72 7.66 -1.09 1.17
N ASN A 73 7.07 -1.12 -0.03
CA ASN A 73 7.85 -1.00 -1.26
C ASN A 73 8.53 0.37 -1.37
N HIS A 74 7.82 1.46 -1.03
CA HIS A 74 8.43 2.79 -0.98
C HIS A 74 9.57 2.87 0.04
N LEU A 75 9.38 2.31 1.23
CA LEU A 75 10.44 2.26 2.25
C LEU A 75 11.67 1.49 1.75
N LEU A 76 11.48 0.31 1.15
CA LEU A 76 12.56 -0.51 0.62
C LEU A 76 13.30 0.21 -0.52
N ASP A 77 12.56 0.89 -1.41
CA ASP A 77 13.15 1.67 -2.49
C ASP A 77 14.00 2.83 -1.97
N ASP A 78 13.52 3.56 -0.96
CA ASP A 78 14.25 4.69 -0.39
C ASP A 78 15.46 4.23 0.43
N MET A 79 15.35 3.11 1.15
CA MET A 79 16.50 2.46 1.81
C MET A 79 17.55 2.03 0.79
N ARG A 80 17.12 1.43 -0.33
CA ARG A 80 18.03 1.01 -1.41
C ARG A 80 18.76 2.20 -2.01
N LYS A 81 18.04 3.25 -2.42
CA LYS A 81 18.63 4.49 -2.97
C LYS A 81 19.62 5.11 -1.99
N THR A 82 19.24 5.25 -0.73
CA THR A 82 20.10 5.83 0.31
C THR A 82 21.35 4.99 0.52
N THR A 83 21.23 3.67 0.49
CA THR A 83 22.38 2.76 0.62
C THR A 83 23.30 2.89 -0.60
N GLU A 84 22.76 2.86 -1.81
CA GLU A 84 23.52 3.02 -3.05
C GLU A 84 24.25 4.38 -3.10
N ASP A 85 23.59 5.47 -2.72
CA ASP A 85 24.18 6.81 -2.71
C ASP A 85 25.34 6.90 -1.70
N ASN A 86 25.17 6.34 -0.49
CA ASN A 86 26.26 6.28 0.48
C ASN A 86 27.42 5.39 0.01
N LEU A 87 27.13 4.22 -0.56
CA LEU A 87 28.17 3.35 -1.10
C LEU A 87 28.94 4.05 -2.24
N ARG A 88 28.26 4.82 -3.10
CA ARG A 88 28.92 5.64 -4.14
C ARG A 88 29.77 6.75 -3.52
N TYR A 89 29.23 7.48 -2.55
CA TYR A 89 29.93 8.59 -1.88
C TYR A 89 31.23 8.13 -1.22
N PHE A 90 31.25 6.95 -0.59
CA PHE A 90 32.44 6.39 0.04
C PHE A 90 33.32 5.51 -0.88
N GLY A 91 33.01 5.44 -2.19
CA GLY A 91 33.80 4.66 -3.16
C GLY A 91 33.65 3.14 -3.04
N CYS A 92 32.68 2.66 -2.27
CA CYS A 92 32.37 1.24 -2.05
C CYS A 92 31.40 0.66 -3.09
N PHE A 93 30.81 1.49 -3.95
CA PHE A 93 29.94 1.05 -5.04
C PHE A 93 30.72 0.93 -6.36
N GLN A 94 31.25 -0.26 -6.62
CA GLN A 94 31.87 -0.57 -7.91
C GLN A 94 30.81 -1.22 -8.82
N ASN A 95 30.53 -0.58 -9.95
CA ASN A 95 29.76 -1.23 -11.00
C ASN A 95 30.63 -2.37 -11.55
N SER A 96 30.07 -3.56 -11.81
CA SER A 96 30.83 -4.72 -12.28
C SER A 96 31.60 -4.47 -13.59
N ALA A 97 31.28 -3.38 -14.30
CA ALA A 97 31.96 -2.92 -15.52
C ALA A 97 33.32 -2.20 -15.29
N THR A 98 33.66 -1.77 -14.07
CA THR A 98 34.89 -0.98 -13.81
C THR A 98 36.03 -1.79 -13.21
N ARG A 99 35.86 -3.11 -13.01
CA ARG A 99 36.88 -3.96 -12.38
C ARG A 99 38.02 -4.38 -13.32
N ASP A 100 37.81 -4.24 -14.63
CA ASP A 100 38.74 -4.70 -15.68
C ASP A 100 39.29 -3.56 -16.56
N ALA A 101 39.22 -2.30 -16.11
CA ALA A 101 39.93 -1.23 -16.78
C ALA A 101 41.43 -1.29 -16.39
N PRO A 102 42.36 -1.34 -17.37
CA PRO A 102 43.79 -1.59 -17.14
C PRO A 102 44.49 -0.49 -16.34
#